data_AF-A0A8X6WJB4-F1
#
_entry.id   AF-A0A8X6WJB4-F1
#
_cell.length_a   1.000
_cell.length_b   1.000
_cell.length_c   1.000
_cell.angle_alpha   90.00
_cell.angle_beta   90.00
_cell.angle_gamma   90.00
#
_symmetry.space_group_name_H-M   'P 1'
#
loop_
_entity.id
_entity.type
_entity.pdbx_description
1 polymer ?
#
loop_
_entity_poly.entity_id
_entity_poly.type
_entity_poly.pdbx_seq_one_letter_code
_entity_poly.pdbx_strand_id
1 'polypeptide(L)'
;MVVCGEYSLCRSSVVEWCKIFLHGRELLMTVDEIHRLLGISVGITHTTMHQHLNFRKTCVQWVTHQQTAKQRNTRMVLSLSHLLCYHEEEYGV
;
A
#
# COMPACT_ATOMS: atom_id res chain seq x y z
N MET A 1 22.65 -11.50 22.05
CA MET A 1 21.80 -10.39 22.53
C MET A 1 22.14 -9.18 21.66
N VAL A 2 21.32 -8.87 20.65
CA VAL A 2 21.65 -7.82 19.66
C VAL A 2 21.35 -6.46 20.27
N VAL A 3 22.40 -5.68 20.51
CA VAL A 3 22.32 -4.30 21.01
C VAL A 3 21.86 -3.41 19.85
N CYS A 4 20.62 -2.92 19.91
CA CYS A 4 20.06 -1.95 18.96
C CYS A 4 20.58 -0.52 19.28
N GLY A 5 21.86 -0.26 18.99
CA GLY A 5 22.56 0.94 19.46
C GLY A 5 22.51 2.17 18.55
N GLU A 6 22.54 2.02 17.22
CA GLU A 6 22.81 3.18 16.33
C GLU A 6 21.95 3.25 15.07
N TYR A 7 21.09 2.24 14.85
CA TYR A 7 20.21 2.14 13.67
C TYR A 7 18.72 2.12 14.06
N SER A 8 18.41 2.29 15.34
CA SER A 8 17.06 2.24 15.88
C SER A 8 16.37 3.60 15.71
N LEU A 9 15.34 3.63 14.87
CA LEU A 9 14.43 4.76 14.79
C LEU A 9 13.81 5.03 16.17
N CYS A 10 13.69 6.30 16.56
CA CYS A 10 13.03 6.62 17.81
C CYS A 10 11.54 6.19 17.74
N ARG A 11 10.96 5.86 18.90
CA ARG A 11 9.58 5.35 18.96
C ARG A 11 8.58 6.30 18.30
N SER A 12 8.76 7.61 18.40
CA SER A 12 7.90 8.60 17.73
C SER A 12 8.06 8.56 16.21
N SER A 13 9.29 8.47 15.68
CA SER A 13 9.53 8.34 14.24
C SER A 13 8.95 7.04 13.66
N VAL A 14 8.99 5.92 14.41
CA VAL A 14 8.35 4.66 13.99
C VAL A 14 6.84 4.80 13.94
N VAL A 15 6.23 5.48 14.92
CA VAL A 15 4.77 5.71 14.94
C VAL A 15 4.34 6.64 13.80
N GLU A 16 5.09 7.72 13.52
CA GLU A 16 4.88 8.61 12.38
C GLU A 16 4.97 7.83 11.05
N TRP A 17 6.00 7.00 10.91
CA TRP A 17 6.16 6.06 9.80
C TRP A 17 4.94 5.16 9.62
N CYS A 18 4.52 4.47 10.68
CA CYS A 18 3.37 3.58 10.62
C CYS A 18 2.10 4.35 10.22
N LYS A 19 1.92 5.59 10.68
CA LYS A 19 0.78 6.43 10.25
C LYS A 19 0.83 6.72 8.75
N ILE A 20 1.98 7.11 8.21
CA ILE A 20 2.15 7.42 6.77
C ILE A 20 1.80 6.20 5.91
N PHE A 21 2.23 5.01 6.32
CA PHE A 21 2.09 3.80 5.49
C PHE A 21 0.81 2.98 5.75
N LEU A 22 0.26 2.99 6.97
CA LEU A 22 -0.98 2.26 7.29
C LEU A 22 -2.25 2.98 6.81
N HIS A 23 -2.21 4.30 6.61
CA HIS A 23 -3.37 5.07 6.12
C HIS A 23 -3.62 4.98 4.60
N GLY A 24 -2.89 4.14 3.88
CA GLY A 24 -3.43 3.56 2.64
C GLY A 24 -2.59 3.78 1.38
N ARG A 25 -1.92 2.70 0.98
CA ARG A 25 -1.98 2.04 -0.35
C ARG A 25 -1.71 2.82 -1.65
N GLU A 26 -1.38 4.10 -1.63
CA GLU A 26 -0.95 4.85 -2.82
C GLU A 26 0.21 5.79 -2.50
N LEU A 27 1.21 5.31 -1.75
CA LEU A 27 2.35 6.16 -1.42
C LEU A 27 3.27 6.35 -2.65
N LEU A 28 2.96 7.32 -3.50
CA LEU A 28 3.85 7.88 -4.51
C LEU A 28 4.85 8.83 -3.84
N MET A 29 5.58 8.32 -2.85
CA MET A 29 6.58 9.11 -2.13
C MET A 29 7.98 8.58 -2.39
N THR A 30 8.89 9.51 -2.60
CA THR A 30 10.32 9.26 -2.78
C THR A 30 11.01 9.07 -1.42
N VAL A 31 12.18 8.44 -1.44
CA VAL A 31 13.02 8.30 -0.25
C VAL A 31 13.42 9.66 0.33
N ASP A 32 13.57 10.68 -0.52
CA ASP A 32 13.89 12.06 -0.11
C ASP A 32 12.75 12.73 0.66
N GLU A 33 11.51 12.57 0.20
CA GLU A 33 10.33 13.08 0.91
C GLU A 33 10.19 12.44 2.28
N ILE A 34 10.46 11.14 2.38
CA ILE A 34 10.43 10.41 3.65
C ILE A 34 11.55 10.88 4.58
N HIS A 35 12.78 11.04 4.06
CA HIS A 35 13.89 11.65 4.80
C HIS A 35 13.50 13.02 5.37
N ARG A 36 12.95 13.90 4.53
CA ARG A 36 12.56 15.26 4.91
C ARG A 36 11.43 15.30 5.93
N LEU A 37 10.43 14.44 5.77
CA LEU A 37 9.27 14.39 6.68
C LEU A 37 9.64 13.91 8.08
N LEU A 38 10.63 13.03 8.18
CA LEU A 38 10.95 12.35 9.44
C LEU A 38 12.27 12.81 10.04
N GLY A 39 13.07 13.59 9.31
CA GLY A 39 14.38 14.08 9.74
C GLY A 39 15.42 12.97 9.95
N ILE A 40 15.23 11.80 9.34
CA ILE A 40 16.11 10.62 9.51
C ILE A 40 17.02 10.45 8.30
N SER A 41 18.23 9.93 8.44
CA SER A 41 19.14 9.82 7.28
C SER A 41 18.53 9.03 6.11
N VAL A 42 18.91 9.39 4.88
CA VAL A 42 18.49 8.69 3.66
C VAL A 42 18.87 7.21 3.71
N GLY A 43 20.03 6.88 4.27
CA GLY A 43 20.49 5.51 4.47
C GLY A 43 19.61 4.71 5.44
N ILE A 44 19.22 5.30 6.57
CA ILE A 44 18.27 4.67 7.50
C ILE A 44 16.92 4.49 6.83
N THR A 45 16.44 5.49 6.09
CA THR A 45 15.19 5.39 5.33
C THR A 45 15.21 4.20 4.38
N HIS A 46 16.28 4.07 3.58
CA HIS A 46 16.45 2.96 2.63
C HIS A 46 16.49 1.60 3.34
N THR A 47 17.28 1.46 4.40
CA THR A 47 17.40 0.23 5.18
C THR A 47 16.08 -0.15 5.84
N THR A 48 15.37 0.79 6.45
CA THR A 48 14.06 0.56 7.05
C THR A 48 13.02 0.15 6.00
N MET A 49 12.95 0.84 4.86
CA MET A 49 12.04 0.49 3.76
C MET A 49 12.30 -0.93 3.26
N HIS A 50 13.55 -1.23 2.92
CA HIS A 50 13.89 -2.45 2.19
C HIS A 50 14.07 -3.67 3.10
N GLN A 51 14.77 -3.52 4.22
CA GLN A 51 15.19 -4.65 5.06
C GLN A 51 14.23 -4.92 6.22
N HIS A 52 13.66 -3.87 6.82
CA HIS A 52 12.82 -4.03 8.02
C HIS A 52 11.33 -4.15 7.69
N LEU A 53 10.86 -3.44 6.65
CA LEU A 53 9.45 -3.40 6.27
C LEU A 53 9.16 -4.18 4.98
N ASN A 54 10.19 -4.66 4.29
CA ASN A 54 10.09 -5.42 3.04
C ASN A 54 9.27 -4.70 1.94
N PHE A 55 9.26 -3.36 1.96
CA PHE A 55 8.61 -2.60 0.91
C PHE A 55 9.41 -2.73 -0.39
N ARG A 56 8.67 -2.88 -1.49
CA ARG A 56 9.21 -2.94 -2.84
C ARG A 56 8.60 -1.83 -3.67
N LYS A 57 9.41 -1.23 -4.54
CA LYS A 57 8.90 -0.31 -5.55
C LYS A 57 8.09 -1.11 -6.56
N THR A 58 6.81 -0.80 -6.70
CA THR A 58 5.96 -1.32 -7.76
C THR A 58 5.72 -0.19 -8.75
N CYS A 59 5.91 -0.47 -10.05
CA CYS A 59 5.49 0.45 -11.09
C CYS A 59 3.96 0.47 -11.14
N VAL A 60 3.38 1.66 -11.36
CA VAL A 60 1.94 1.78 -11.60
C VAL A 60 1.57 1.00 -12.87
N GLN A 61 0.44 0.31 -12.83
CA GLN A 61 -0.10 -0.36 -14.00
C GLN A 61 -0.98 0.62 -14.78
N TRP A 62 -0.83 0.67 -16.10
CA TRP A 62 -1.68 1.48 -16.95
C TRP A 62 -3.13 0.98 -16.89
N VAL A 63 -4.04 1.88 -16.58
CA VAL A 63 -5.49 1.64 -16.62
C VAL A 63 -6.08 2.59 -17.64
N THR A 64 -6.90 2.06 -18.55
CA THR A 64 -7.43 2.78 -19.73
C THR A 64 -8.25 4.03 -19.37
N HIS A 65 -8.90 4.04 -18.21
CA HIS A 65 -9.71 5.17 -17.75
C HIS A 65 -9.86 5.18 -16.22
N GLN A 66 -9.80 6.37 -15.62
CA GLN A 66 -10.08 6.57 -14.19
C GLN A 66 -11.58 6.51 -13.93
N GLN A 67 -12.05 5.38 -13.40
CA GLN A 67 -13.48 5.14 -13.24
C GLN A 67 -14.11 6.00 -12.13
N THR A 68 -15.25 6.62 -12.46
CA THR A 68 -16.09 7.27 -11.47
C THR A 68 -16.70 6.25 -10.50
N ALA A 69 -17.10 6.70 -9.30
CA ALA A 69 -17.77 5.84 -8.33
C ALA A 69 -19.02 5.15 -8.92
N LYS A 70 -19.80 5.88 -9.74
CA LYS A 70 -20.96 5.34 -10.45
C LYS A 70 -20.57 4.20 -11.40
N GLN A 71 -19.57 4.41 -12.25
CA GLN A 71 -19.08 3.39 -13.18
C GLN A 71 -18.56 2.14 -12.45
N ARG A 72 -17.84 2.32 -11.33
CA ARG A 72 -17.38 1.21 -10.49
C ARG A 72 -18.54 0.40 -9.93
N ASN A 73 -19.55 1.07 -9.36
CA ASN A 73 -20.72 0.40 -8.80
C ASN A 73 -21.50 -0.36 -9.88
N THR A 74 -21.72 0.24 -11.05
CA THR A 74 -22.38 -0.44 -12.17
C THR A 74 -21.63 -1.70 -12.57
N ARG A 75 -20.30 -1.63 -12.69
CA ARG A 75 -19.48 -2.82 -13.00
C ARG A 75 -19.58 -3.89 -11.94
N MET A 76 -19.50 -3.52 -10.65
CA MET A 76 -19.61 -4.47 -9.55
C MET A 76 -20.96 -5.20 -9.57
N VAL A 77 -22.06 -4.46 -9.76
CA VAL A 77 -23.41 -5.04 -9.83
C VAL A 77 -23.52 -6.03 -10.99
N LEU A 78 -23.06 -5.65 -12.18
CA LEU A 78 -23.08 -6.55 -13.35
C LEU A 78 -22.24 -7.80 -13.13
N SER A 79 -21.02 -7.66 -12.62
CA SER A 79 -20.16 -8.81 -12.30
C SER A 79 -20.80 -9.73 -11.26
N LEU A 80 -21.46 -9.18 -10.25
CA LEU A 80 -22.16 -9.96 -9.23
C LEU A 80 -23.36 -10.70 -9.82
N SER A 81 -24.18 -10.03 -10.65
CA SER A 81 -25.29 -10.67 -11.35
C SER A 81 -24.82 -11.86 -12.21
N HIS A 82 -23.72 -11.71 -12.95
CA HIS A 82 -23.16 -12.81 -13.73
C HIS A 82 -22.67 -13.96 -12.84
N LEU A 83 -22.00 -13.66 -11.73
CA LEU A 83 -21.51 -14.68 -10.80
C LEU A 83 -22.67 -15.49 -10.20
N LEU A 84 -23.76 -14.82 -9.83
CA LEU A 84 -24.95 -15.47 -9.30
C LEU A 84 -25.64 -16.33 -10.36
N CYS A 85 -25.74 -15.83 -11.60
CA CYS A 85 -26.28 -16.60 -12.73
C CYS A 85 -25.50 -17.89 -12.96
N TYR A 86 -24.15 -17.84 -12.96
CA TYR A 86 -23.32 -19.04 -13.09
C TYR A 86 -23.54 -20.02 -11.93
N HIS A 87 -23.69 -19.52 -10.70
CA HIS A 87 -23.95 -20.38 -9.54
C HIS A 87 -25.32 -21.06 -9.64
N GLU A 88 -26.35 -20.35 -10.12
CA GLU A 88 -27.68 -20.92 -10.35
C GLU A 88 -27.70 -21.92 -11.52
N GLU A 89 -26.91 -21.71 -12.57
CA GLU A 89 -26.76 -22.68 -13.67
C GLU A 89 -26.00 -23.95 -13.25
N GLU A 90 -25.03 -23.85 -12.34
CA GLU A 90 -24.22 -24.99 -11.88
C GLU A 90 -24.90 -25.82 -10.78
N TYR A 91 -25.76 -25.20 -9.95
CA TYR A 91 -26.40 -25.84 -8.79
C TYR A 91 -27.94 -25.76 -8.77
N GLY A 92 -28.57 -25.15 -9.77
CA GLY A 92 -30.01 -25.10 -9.95
C GLY A 92 -30.54 -26.37 -10.61
N VAL A 93 -31.23 -27.20 -9.84
CA VAL A 93 -32.02 -28.36 -10.30
C VAL A 93 -33.31 -27.89 -10.97
#